data_AF-A0A7C1AYI7-F1
#
_entry.id   AF-A0A7C1AYI7-F1
#
_cell.length_a   1.000
_cell.length_b   1.000
_cell.length_c   1.000
_cell.angle_alpha   90.00
_cell.angle_beta   90.00
_cell.angle_gamma   90.00
#
_symmetry.space_group_name_H-M   'P 1'
#
loop_
_entity.id
_entity.type
_entity.pdbx_description
1 polymer ?
#
loop_
_entity_poly.entity_id
_entity_poly.type
_entity_poly.pdbx_seq_one_letter_code
_entity_poly.pdbx_strand_id
1 'polypeptide(L)'
;MASTSGNYKSEVDALRKELNSVRGAADKKINIIMDEVAKENQKILQSIRSNRGSGGYSQGYEHVVKSGESLSTIAREYKVSVDSIVDANQLANPNAIRVGQTLFIPQ
;
A
#
# COMPACT_ATOMS: atom_id res chain seq x y z
N MET A 1 47.55 -35.83 -41.90
CA MET A 1 46.38 -36.20 -41.07
C MET A 1 46.31 -35.29 -39.84
N ALA A 2 46.09 -34.01 -40.05
CA ALA A 2 45.52 -33.11 -39.04
C ALA A 2 44.14 -32.76 -39.63
N SER A 3 43.01 -32.76 -38.92
CA SER A 3 42.72 -31.76 -37.90
C SER A 3 41.34 -31.99 -37.27
N THR A 4 40.84 -33.23 -37.09
CA THR A 4 39.49 -33.43 -36.52
C THR A 4 39.42 -33.00 -35.05
N SER A 5 40.44 -33.33 -34.24
CA SER A 5 40.51 -32.92 -32.82
C SER A 5 40.68 -31.42 -32.63
N GLY A 6 41.40 -30.73 -33.53
CA GLY A 6 41.53 -29.27 -33.51
C GLY A 6 40.24 -28.53 -33.84
N ASN A 7 39.38 -29.14 -34.66
CA ASN A 7 38.07 -28.59 -35.01
C ASN A 7 37.11 -28.59 -33.81
N TYR A 8 37.00 -29.71 -33.08
CA TYR A 8 36.14 -29.80 -31.90
C TYR A 8 36.54 -28.83 -30.79
N LYS A 9 37.84 -28.64 -30.55
CA LYS A 9 38.31 -27.68 -29.54
C LYS A 9 37.89 -26.26 -29.89
N SER A 10 38.02 -25.87 -31.15
CA SER A 10 37.64 -24.54 -31.63
C SER A 10 36.13 -24.30 -31.54
N GLU A 11 35.34 -25.34 -31.83
CA GLU A 11 33.88 -25.31 -31.70
C GLU A 11 33.42 -25.21 -30.23
N VAL A 12 34.06 -25.94 -29.32
CA VAL A 12 33.80 -25.85 -27.87
C VAL A 12 34.14 -24.45 -27.33
N ASP A 13 35.22 -23.84 -27.80
CA ASP A 13 35.61 -22.48 -27.38
C ASP A 13 34.63 -21.43 -27.92
N ALA A 14 34.11 -21.60 -29.14
CA ALA A 14 33.06 -20.75 -29.70
C ALA A 14 31.76 -20.86 -28.89
N LEU A 15 31.32 -22.08 -28.55
CA LEU A 15 30.13 -22.32 -27.73
C LEU A 15 30.27 -21.73 -26.32
N ARG A 16 31.46 -21.82 -25.71
CA ARG A 16 31.73 -21.19 -24.40
C ARG A 16 31.61 -19.67 -24.47
N LYS A 17 32.14 -19.05 -25.52
CA LYS A 17 32.04 -17.59 -25.73
C LYS A 17 30.59 -17.16 -25.92
N GLU A 18 29.82 -17.92 -26.71
CA GLU A 18 28.41 -17.67 -26.93
C GLU A 18 27.61 -17.81 -25.62
N LEU A 19 27.83 -18.89 -24.86
CA LEU A 19 27.20 -19.10 -23.55
C LEU A 19 27.49 -17.95 -22.58
N ASN A 20 28.73 -17.48 -22.52
CA ASN A 20 29.10 -16.35 -21.67
C ASN A 20 28.44 -15.04 -22.12
N SER A 21 28.30 -14.83 -23.43
CA SER A 21 27.60 -13.67 -23.99
C SER A 21 26.10 -13.72 -23.67
N VAL A 22 25.47 -14.88 -23.83
CA VAL A 22 24.04 -15.11 -23.51
C VAL A 22 23.79 -14.89 -22.02
N ARG A 23 24.64 -15.44 -21.15
CA ARG A 23 24.56 -15.24 -19.71
C ARG A 23 24.71 -13.76 -19.34
N GLY A 24 25.73 -13.08 -19.87
CA GLY A 24 25.92 -11.65 -19.62
C GLY A 24 24.75 -10.79 -20.10
N ALA A 25 24.10 -11.16 -21.20
CA ALA A 25 22.88 -10.49 -21.66
C ALA A 25 21.68 -10.77 -20.73
N ALA A 26 21.55 -11.99 -20.22
CA ALA A 26 20.51 -12.35 -19.24
C ALA A 26 20.69 -11.61 -17.91
N ASP A 27 21.91 -11.55 -17.38
CA ASP A 27 22.22 -10.83 -16.14
C ASP A 27 21.89 -9.34 -16.26
N LYS A 28 22.24 -8.72 -17.39
CA LYS A 28 21.85 -7.32 -17.67
C LYS A 28 20.33 -7.14 -17.70
N LYS A 29 19.59 -8.06 -18.36
CA LYS A 29 18.13 -8.01 -18.39
C LYS A 29 17.53 -8.16 -16.99
N ILE A 30 18.05 -9.08 -16.17
CA ILE A 30 17.61 -9.28 -14.79
C ILE A 30 17.81 -8.00 -13.97
N ASN A 31 18.98 -7.37 -14.06
CA ASN A 31 19.25 -6.13 -13.33
C ASN A 31 18.32 -4.99 -13.76
N ILE A 32 18.06 -4.85 -15.07
CA ILE A 32 17.12 -3.86 -15.59
C ILE A 32 15.71 -4.11 -15.03
N ILE A 33 15.24 -5.36 -15.06
CA ILE A 33 13.92 -5.73 -14.54
C ILE A 33 13.85 -5.44 -13.03
N MET A 34 14.90 -5.77 -12.27
CA MET A 34 14.95 -5.51 -10.83
C MET A 34 14.87 -4.01 -10.53
N ASP A 35 15.59 -3.17 -11.28
CA ASP A 35 15.53 -1.72 -11.14
C ASP A 35 14.15 -1.16 -11.50
N GLU A 36 13.50 -1.69 -12.54
CA GLU A 36 12.17 -1.28 -12.96
C GLU A 36 11.10 -1.67 -11.93
N VAL A 37 11.15 -2.90 -11.41
CA VAL A 37 10.28 -3.38 -10.31
C VAL A 37 10.49 -2.53 -9.05
N ALA A 38 11.74 -2.19 -8.70
CA ALA A 38 12.02 -1.33 -7.56
C ALA A 38 11.43 0.08 -7.72
N LYS A 39 11.54 0.68 -8.92
CA LYS A 39 10.95 1.97 -9.23
C LYS A 39 9.41 1.94 -9.18
N GLU A 40 8.79 0.89 -9.71
CA GLU A 40 7.33 0.74 -9.66
C GLU A 40 6.85 0.58 -8.21
N ASN A 41 7.56 -0.21 -7.40
CA ASN A 41 7.30 -0.32 -5.96
C ASN A 41 7.40 1.04 -5.25
N GLN A 42 8.41 1.85 -5.57
CA GLN A 42 8.54 3.21 -5.02
C GLN A 42 7.38 4.13 -5.44
N LYS A 43 6.96 4.05 -6.70
CA LYS A 43 5.85 4.84 -7.25
C LYS A 43 4.50 4.48 -6.61
N ILE A 44 4.24 3.19 -6.40
CA ILE A 44 3.07 2.70 -5.66
C ILE A 44 3.09 3.25 -4.22
N LEU A 45 4.24 3.23 -3.54
CA LEU A 45 4.35 3.78 -2.18
C LEU A 45 4.17 5.31 -2.13
N GLN A 46 4.56 6.02 -3.18
CA GLN A 46 4.32 7.46 -3.28
C GLN A 46 2.84 7.75 -3.48
N SER A 47 2.16 7.08 -4.42
CA SER A 47 0.73 7.29 -4.67
C SER A 47 -0.13 6.93 -3.45
N ILE A 48 0.21 5.85 -2.74
CA ILE A 48 -0.46 5.48 -1.48
C ILE A 48 -0.26 6.58 -0.41
N ARG A 49 0.95 7.16 -0.29
CA ARG A 49 1.21 8.26 0.67
C ARG A 49 0.46 9.54 0.28
N SER A 50 0.47 9.90 -1.00
CA SER A 50 -0.23 11.07 -1.51
C SER A 50 -1.75 10.94 -1.39
N ASN A 51 -2.30 9.73 -1.52
CA ASN A 51 -3.73 9.45 -1.32
C ASN A 51 -4.12 9.28 0.16
N ARG A 52 -3.13 9.14 1.06
CA ARG A 52 -3.32 9.22 2.52
C ARG A 52 -3.18 10.64 3.06
N GLY A 53 -2.89 11.62 2.20
CA GLY A 53 -3.07 13.04 2.49
C GLY A 53 -4.52 13.42 2.25
N SER A 54 -5.26 13.77 3.31
CA SER A 54 -6.69 14.14 3.31
C SER A 54 -7.71 12.99 3.44
N GLY A 55 -7.41 12.01 4.28
CA GLY A 55 -8.39 11.00 4.68
C GLY A 55 -7.70 9.94 5.51
N GLY A 56 -7.16 10.33 6.67
CA GLY A 56 -6.81 9.33 7.67
C GLY A 56 -8.06 8.49 7.86
N TYR A 57 -7.98 7.18 7.59
CA TYR A 57 -8.99 6.25 8.04
C TYR A 57 -9.00 6.42 9.55
N SER A 58 -9.86 7.30 10.06
CA SER A 58 -10.19 7.31 11.48
C SER A 58 -10.68 5.90 11.71
N GLN A 59 -9.88 5.12 12.43
CA GLN A 59 -10.40 3.89 12.99
C GLN A 59 -11.52 4.33 13.93
N GLY A 60 -12.58 3.56 14.00
CA GLY A 60 -13.75 3.99 14.74
C GLY A 60 -14.90 3.02 14.63
N TYR A 61 -15.96 3.33 15.34
CA TYR A 61 -17.14 2.49 15.45
C TYR A 61 -18.36 3.22 14.89
N GLU A 62 -19.27 2.49 14.26
CA GLU A 62 -20.62 3.00 14.05
C GLU A 62 -21.44 2.77 15.31
N HIS A 63 -22.07 3.83 15.81
CA HIS A 63 -22.93 3.81 16.98
C HIS A 63 -24.32 4.32 16.60
N VAL A 64 -25.35 3.52 16.84
CA VAL A 64 -26.74 3.93 16.64
C VAL A 64 -27.28 4.50 17.94
N VAL A 65 -27.63 5.78 17.94
CA VAL A 65 -28.12 6.51 19.12
C VAL A 65 -29.39 5.86 19.66
N LYS A 66 -29.40 5.58 20.95
CA LYS A 66 -30.50 4.98 21.71
C LYS A 66 -31.26 6.05 22.51
N SER A 67 -32.45 5.68 22.98
CA SER A 67 -33.27 6.57 23.82
C SER A 67 -32.52 6.94 25.10
N GLY A 68 -32.45 8.24 25.40
CA GLY A 68 -31.80 8.80 26.58
C GLY A 68 -30.30 9.11 26.42
N GLU A 69 -29.70 8.83 25.26
CA GLU A 69 -28.31 9.18 25.00
C GLU A 69 -28.13 10.64 24.55
N SER A 70 -26.95 11.18 24.85
CA SER A 70 -26.44 12.47 24.37
C SER A 70 -25.01 12.28 23.85
N LEU A 71 -24.48 13.23 23.09
CA LEU A 71 -23.07 13.14 22.67
C LEU A 71 -22.12 13.02 23.86
N SER A 72 -22.41 13.68 24.98
CA SER A 72 -21.60 13.60 26.20
C SER A 72 -21.59 12.20 26.84
N THR A 73 -22.71 11.47 26.77
CA THR A 73 -22.77 10.10 27.30
C THR A 73 -22.04 9.12 26.38
N ILE A 74 -22.23 9.26 25.06
CA ILE A 74 -21.58 8.44 24.04
C ILE A 74 -20.06 8.68 24.07
N ALA A 75 -19.61 9.94 24.05
CA ALA A 75 -18.19 10.29 24.12
C ALA A 75 -17.50 9.68 25.34
N ARG A 76 -18.17 9.72 26.50
CA ARG A 76 -17.65 9.11 27.73
C ARG A 76 -17.55 7.59 27.64
N GLU A 77 -18.53 6.92 27.05
CA GLU A 77 -18.53 5.47 26.85
C GLU A 77 -17.33 5.02 25.99
N TYR A 78 -17.09 5.72 24.89
CA TYR A 78 -16.01 5.40 23.95
C TYR A 78 -14.67 6.04 24.30
N LYS A 79 -14.61 6.84 25.39
CA LYS A 79 -13.41 7.57 25.85
C LYS A 79 -12.83 8.53 24.79
N VAL A 80 -13.71 9.19 24.06
CA VAL A 80 -13.38 10.19 23.04
C VAL A 80 -13.89 11.57 23.46
N SER A 81 -13.47 12.62 22.76
CA SER A 81 -14.04 13.96 23.00
C SER A 81 -15.35 14.14 22.22
N VAL A 82 -16.25 14.97 22.74
CA VAL A 82 -17.48 15.35 22.02
C VAL A 82 -17.13 16.04 20.70
N ASP A 83 -16.15 16.94 20.71
CA ASP A 83 -15.70 17.67 19.53
C ASP A 83 -15.21 16.72 18.44
N SER A 84 -14.49 15.65 18.81
CA SER A 84 -14.06 14.62 17.86
C SER A 84 -15.25 13.91 17.18
N ILE A 85 -16.34 13.65 17.91
CA ILE A 85 -17.56 13.07 17.33
C ILE A 85 -18.25 14.10 16.43
N VAL A 86 -18.33 15.36 16.86
CA VAL A 86 -18.95 16.46 16.10
C VAL A 86 -18.24 16.65 14.77
N ASP A 87 -16.91 16.73 14.79
CA ASP A 87 -16.08 16.92 13.61
C ASP A 87 -16.19 15.73 12.66
N ALA A 88 -16.11 14.50 13.19
CA ALA A 88 -16.17 13.29 12.38
C ALA A 88 -17.53 13.07 11.71
N ASN A 89 -18.61 13.58 12.30
CA ASN A 89 -19.98 13.46 11.77
C ASN A 89 -20.51 14.76 11.15
N GLN A 90 -19.69 15.82 11.10
CA GLN A 90 -20.06 17.14 10.59
C GLN A 90 -21.37 17.67 11.20
N LEU A 91 -21.54 17.50 12.51
CA LEU A 91 -22.78 17.86 13.20
C LEU A 91 -22.90 19.39 13.33
N ALA A 92 -23.89 19.98 12.67
CA ALA A 92 -24.17 21.41 12.78
C ALA A 92 -24.62 21.85 14.18
N ASN A 93 -25.32 20.96 14.91
CA ASN A 93 -25.72 21.20 16.29
C ASN A 93 -25.46 19.94 17.15
N PRO A 94 -24.43 19.96 18.02
CA PRO A 94 -24.09 18.85 18.90
C PRO A 94 -25.22 18.38 19.83
N ASN A 95 -26.18 19.26 20.14
CA ASN A 95 -27.29 18.95 21.04
C ASN A 95 -28.53 18.36 20.33
N ALA A 96 -28.50 18.23 19.01
CA ALA A 96 -29.66 17.86 18.20
C ALA A 96 -29.60 16.44 17.61
N ILE A 97 -28.95 15.50 18.30
CA ILE A 97 -28.93 14.10 17.87
C ILE A 97 -30.28 13.41 18.13
N ARG A 98 -30.62 12.40 17.31
CA ARG A 98 -31.92 11.71 17.36
C ARG A 98 -31.74 10.22 17.60
N VAL A 99 -32.70 9.60 18.30
CA VAL A 99 -32.76 8.14 18.44
C VAL A 99 -32.84 7.49 17.06
N GLY A 100 -32.03 6.45 16.84
CA GLY A 100 -31.87 5.76 15.57
C GLY A 100 -30.86 6.41 14.62
N GLN A 101 -30.29 7.56 14.96
CA GLN A 101 -29.23 8.17 14.17
C GLN A 101 -27.93 7.37 14.30
N THR A 102 -27.28 7.04 13.19
CA THR A 102 -25.94 6.45 13.20
C THR A 102 -24.89 7.56 13.27
N LEU A 103 -23.96 7.42 14.21
CA LEU A 103 -22.80 8.29 14.39
C LEU A 103 -21.52 7.46 14.24
N PHE A 104 -20.54 8.02 13.56
CA PHE A 104 -19.18 7.51 13.51
C PHE A 104 -18.39 8.01 14.72
N ILE A 105 -17.82 7.10 15.51
CA ILE A 105 -17.06 7.41 16.71
C ILE A 105 -15.56 7.16 16.45
N PRO A 106 -14.73 8.21 16.30
CA PRO A 106 -13.30 8.05 15.99
C PRO A 106 -12.52 7.48 17.19
N GLN A 107 -11.56 6.59 16.95
CA GLN A 107 -10.66 5.98 17.93
C GLN A 107 -9.23 6.55 17.82
#